data_AF-A0A9X9MJT3-F1
#
_entry.id   AF-A0A9X9MJT3-F1
#
_cell.length_a   1.000
_cell.length_b   1.000
_cell.length_c   1.000
_cell.angle_alpha   90.00
_cell.angle_beta   90.00
_cell.angle_gamma   90.00
#
_symmetry.space_group_name_H-M   'P 1'
#
loop_
_entity.id
_entity.type
_entity.pdbx_description
1 polymer ?
#
loop_
_entity_poly.entity_id
_entity_poly.type
_entity_poly.pdbx_seq_one_letter_code
_entity_poly.pdbx_strand_id
1 'polypeptide(L)'
;MELTIAAQEDSTPWNLPSTSKQVLSPQSLLDGRSYFSQLGTIRRKPSRPDAPPTLSKSCSDKLALKQCTSLLSSAASILISPENLYINSLVIPKSQMCESACIRAFSVSGRLAPLKNKIIDKPWIGGYQFSPFLVLPTSLEFAFSRRQELLSSGSLVPSNLASFSTINSSGTLIGGTLQGRKQFSSKGYVRNTSTENLLNAATYFELKQCDSLINRRAIKSMVRGVLGGNLGERAWVPNFGGEEWPLHCSF
;
A
#
# COMPACT_ATOMS: atom_id res chain seq x y z
N MET A 1 -12.03 0.00 8.56
CA MET A 1 -12.41 1.14 9.42
C MET A 1 -13.67 0.81 10.16
N GLU A 2 -14.63 0.20 9.48
CA GLU A 2 -15.87 -0.39 9.99
C GLU A 2 -15.69 -1.13 11.32
N LEU A 3 -14.77 -2.09 11.39
CA LEU A 3 -14.51 -2.81 12.64
C LEU A 3 -13.88 -1.95 13.74
N THR A 4 -13.19 -0.87 13.37
CA THR A 4 -12.65 0.09 14.34
C THR A 4 -13.77 0.98 14.87
N ILE A 5 -14.67 1.45 14.00
CA ILE A 5 -15.83 2.26 14.35
C ILE A 5 -16.79 1.46 15.24
N ALA A 6 -17.09 0.22 14.85
CA ALA A 6 -17.96 -0.67 15.62
C ALA A 6 -17.42 -1.02 17.01
N ALA A 7 -16.12 -0.84 17.24
CA ALA A 7 -15.48 -1.06 18.54
C ALA A 7 -15.35 0.22 19.38
N GLN A 8 -15.75 1.39 18.86
CA GLN A 8 -15.77 2.64 19.63
C GLN A 8 -17.07 2.76 20.43
N GLU A 9 -16.98 3.28 21.66
CA GLU A 9 -18.15 3.59 22.49
C GLU A 9 -19.01 4.69 21.85
N ASP A 10 -18.36 5.68 21.23
CA ASP A 10 -18.99 6.71 20.41
C ASP A 10 -18.56 6.55 18.94
N SER A 11 -19.54 6.25 18.09
CA SER A 11 -19.36 6.08 16.65
C SER A 11 -19.81 7.30 15.84
N THR A 12 -20.15 8.42 16.49
CA THR A 12 -20.58 9.63 15.78
C THR A 12 -19.42 10.21 14.96
N PRO A 13 -19.61 10.39 13.64
CA PRO A 13 -18.60 11.04 12.82
C PRO A 13 -18.32 12.47 13.27
N TRP A 14 -17.05 12.84 13.34
CA TRP A 14 -16.66 14.25 13.50
C TRP A 14 -17.28 15.09 12.38
N ASN A 15 -17.78 16.29 12.73
CA ASN A 15 -18.29 17.24 11.75
C ASN A 15 -17.20 17.54 10.72
N LEU A 16 -17.49 17.20 9.45
CA LEU A 16 -16.62 17.56 8.35
C LEU A 16 -16.64 19.09 8.23
N PRO A 17 -15.48 19.75 8.03
CA PRO A 17 -15.49 21.18 7.73
C PRO A 17 -16.39 21.41 6.51
N SER A 18 -17.33 22.35 6.66
CA SER A 18 -18.34 22.65 5.66
C SER A 18 -17.66 22.90 4.32
N THR A 19 -18.17 22.26 3.26
CA THR A 19 -17.70 22.39 1.89
C THR A 19 -17.95 23.81 1.36
N SER A 20 -17.23 24.80 1.89
CA SER A 20 -16.87 25.97 1.11
C SER A 20 -15.85 25.52 0.08
N LYS A 21 -15.80 26.16 -1.09
CA LYS A 21 -14.98 25.84 -2.26
C LYS A 21 -13.46 25.96 -1.98
N GLN A 22 -12.96 25.30 -0.94
CA GLN A 22 -11.54 25.13 -0.72
C GLN A 22 -11.09 24.04 -1.67
N VAL A 23 -10.30 24.47 -2.66
CA VAL A 23 -9.35 23.63 -3.36
C VAL A 23 -8.68 22.75 -2.30
N LEU A 24 -9.05 21.46 -2.27
CA LEU A 24 -8.47 20.46 -1.37
C LEU A 24 -6.96 20.45 -1.64
N SER A 25 -6.21 21.21 -0.84
CA SER A 25 -4.76 21.20 -0.89
C SER A 25 -4.30 19.78 -0.53
N PRO A 26 -3.13 19.31 -1.00
CA PRO A 26 -2.59 18.00 -0.61
C PRO A 26 -2.46 17.78 0.92
N GLN A 27 -2.58 18.84 1.72
CA GLN A 27 -2.61 18.81 3.19
C GLN A 27 -3.98 18.41 3.77
N SER A 28 -5.06 18.51 3.00
CA SER A 28 -6.43 18.08 3.39
C SER A 28 -6.71 16.58 3.17
N LEU A 29 -5.70 15.81 2.76
CA LEU A 29 -5.85 14.38 2.48
C LEU A 29 -6.00 13.57 3.76
N LEU A 30 -6.86 12.55 3.69
CA LEU A 30 -7.32 11.80 4.86
C LEU A 30 -6.18 11.03 5.53
N ASP A 31 -5.85 11.47 6.74
CA ASP A 31 -4.85 10.86 7.61
C ASP A 31 -5.51 9.91 8.61
N GLY A 32 -5.00 8.68 8.65
CA GLY A 32 -5.30 7.74 9.71
C GLY A 32 -6.79 7.45 9.91
N ARG A 33 -7.29 7.75 11.11
CA ARG A 33 -8.66 7.45 11.56
C ARG A 33 -9.56 8.68 11.64
N SER A 34 -9.04 9.87 11.40
CA SER A 34 -9.73 11.13 11.69
C SER A 34 -10.97 11.37 10.84
N TYR A 35 -11.15 10.60 9.75
CA TYR A 35 -12.27 10.73 8.80
C TYR A 35 -12.87 9.36 8.46
N PHE A 36 -13.31 8.65 9.48
CA PHE A 36 -13.78 7.26 9.34
C PHE A 36 -15.08 7.13 8.55
N SER A 37 -15.94 8.15 8.57
CA SER A 37 -17.18 8.24 7.80
C SER A 37 -16.92 8.33 6.29
N GLN A 38 -15.77 8.88 5.87
CA GLN A 38 -15.37 8.91 4.48
C GLN A 38 -14.82 7.54 4.06
N LEU A 39 -15.72 6.67 3.63
CA LEU A 39 -15.39 5.39 3.02
C LEU A 39 -15.06 5.59 1.53
N GLY A 40 -14.33 4.65 0.93
CA GLY A 40 -14.13 4.70 -0.52
C GLY A 40 -12.95 5.58 -0.99
N THR A 41 -12.19 6.18 -0.08
CA THR A 41 -11.10 7.13 -0.41
C THR A 41 -9.71 6.59 -0.06
N ILE A 42 -8.66 7.10 -0.73
CA ILE A 42 -7.27 6.81 -0.35
C ILE A 42 -7.01 7.32 1.06
N ARG A 43 -6.23 6.54 1.83
CA ARG A 43 -5.82 6.94 3.18
C ARG A 43 -4.31 6.88 3.35
N ARG A 44 -3.78 7.81 4.14
CA ARG A 44 -2.38 7.82 4.57
C ARG A 44 -2.23 7.25 5.98
N LYS A 45 -1.05 6.71 6.25
CA LYS A 45 -0.55 6.47 7.61
C LYS A 45 -0.03 7.81 8.17
N PRO A 46 0.22 7.96 9.49
CA PRO A 46 -0.04 7.01 10.56
C PRO A 46 -1.51 6.99 10.94
N SER A 47 -1.90 5.96 11.68
CA SER A 47 -3.24 5.88 12.27
C SER A 47 -3.33 6.61 13.62
N ARG A 48 -2.19 6.94 14.25
CA ARG A 48 -2.16 7.60 15.54
C ARG A 48 -1.95 9.11 15.37
N PRO A 49 -2.66 9.96 16.14
CA PRO A 49 -2.49 11.42 16.07
C PRO A 49 -1.11 11.92 16.50
N ASP A 50 -0.41 11.19 17.38
CA ASP A 50 0.89 11.57 17.94
C ASP A 50 2.07 11.29 16.99
N ALA A 51 1.86 10.49 15.95
CA ALA A 51 2.93 10.09 15.03
C ALA A 51 3.11 11.14 13.92
N PRO A 52 4.35 11.40 13.46
CA PRO A 52 4.58 12.35 12.39
C PRO A 52 3.84 11.92 11.12
N PRO A 53 3.26 12.87 10.35
CA PRO A 53 2.51 12.55 9.14
C PRO A 53 3.42 11.84 8.13
N THR A 54 2.87 10.84 7.41
CA THR A 54 3.59 10.17 6.32
C THR A 54 2.75 10.12 5.06
N LEU A 55 3.37 10.15 3.89
CA LEU A 55 2.68 10.00 2.60
C LEU A 55 2.39 8.52 2.27
N SER A 56 2.82 7.60 3.13
CA SER A 56 2.60 6.17 3.00
C SER A 56 1.12 5.82 2.93
N LYS A 57 0.70 5.23 1.80
CA LYS A 57 -0.69 4.77 1.62
C LYS A 57 -1.01 3.56 2.50
N SER A 58 -2.30 3.37 2.76
CA SER A 58 -2.81 2.20 3.48
C SER A 58 -2.43 0.89 2.78
N CYS A 59 -2.39 -0.22 3.53
CA CYS A 59 -2.09 -1.52 2.94
C CYS A 59 -3.17 -1.94 1.94
N SER A 60 -4.44 -1.62 2.20
CA SER A 60 -5.55 -1.88 1.25
C SER A 60 -5.37 -1.11 -0.06
N ASP A 61 -4.96 0.16 -0.02
CA ASP A 61 -4.72 0.94 -1.25
C ASP A 61 -3.53 0.38 -2.04
N LYS A 62 -2.47 -0.05 -1.35
CA LYS A 62 -1.31 -0.72 -1.97
C LYS A 62 -1.69 -2.06 -2.61
N LEU A 63 -2.53 -2.86 -1.93
CA LEU A 63 -3.03 -4.13 -2.46
C LEU A 63 -3.93 -3.91 -3.69
N ALA A 64 -4.85 -2.93 -3.64
CA ALA A 64 -5.68 -2.56 -4.78
C ALA A 64 -4.84 -2.15 -6.00
N LEU A 65 -3.79 -1.36 -5.79
CA LEU A 65 -2.83 -1.02 -6.86
C LEU A 65 -2.10 -2.26 -7.39
N LYS A 66 -1.80 -3.24 -6.54
CA LYS A 66 -1.11 -4.48 -6.91
C LYS A 66 -1.97 -5.45 -7.70
N GLN A 67 -3.31 -5.40 -7.56
CA GLN A 67 -4.23 -6.11 -8.46
C GLN A 67 -4.07 -5.67 -9.92
N CYS A 68 -3.55 -4.45 -10.17
CA CYS A 68 -3.40 -3.88 -11.51
C CYS A 68 -1.94 -3.89 -12.01
N THR A 69 -0.96 -3.95 -11.11
CA THR A 69 0.46 -3.67 -11.43
C THR A 69 1.41 -4.82 -11.12
N SER A 70 0.88 -6.02 -10.83
CA SER A 70 1.63 -7.19 -10.38
C SER A 70 2.40 -6.98 -9.07
N LEU A 71 2.74 -8.09 -8.41
CA LEU A 71 3.60 -8.12 -7.22
C LEU A 71 5.01 -7.59 -7.48
N LEU A 72 5.48 -7.62 -8.73
CA LEU A 72 6.81 -7.18 -9.10
C LEU A 72 7.11 -5.72 -8.71
N SER A 73 8.37 -5.49 -8.35
CA SER A 73 8.92 -4.13 -8.21
C SER A 73 9.13 -3.52 -9.60
N SER A 74 9.44 -2.22 -9.67
CA SER A 74 9.74 -1.57 -10.95
C SER A 74 10.97 -2.21 -11.61
N ALA A 75 12.05 -2.43 -10.85
CA ALA A 75 13.24 -3.12 -11.35
C ALA A 75 12.96 -4.55 -11.82
N ALA A 76 12.22 -5.35 -11.04
CA ALA A 76 11.93 -6.72 -11.43
C ALA A 76 11.02 -6.81 -12.68
N SER A 77 10.13 -5.82 -12.89
CA SER A 77 9.25 -5.77 -14.07
C SER A 77 9.99 -5.52 -15.38
N ILE A 78 11.27 -5.12 -15.33
CA ILE A 78 12.11 -4.97 -16.53
C ILE A 78 12.62 -6.33 -17.00
N LEU A 79 12.81 -7.26 -16.06
CA LEU A 79 13.43 -8.56 -16.31
C LEU A 79 12.41 -9.69 -16.41
N ILE A 80 11.26 -9.55 -15.74
CA ILE A 80 10.27 -10.60 -15.60
C ILE A 80 8.91 -10.05 -16.03
N SER A 81 8.21 -10.81 -16.89
CA SER A 81 6.85 -10.48 -17.29
C SER A 81 5.90 -10.46 -16.08
N PRO A 82 5.04 -9.45 -15.93
CA PRO A 82 4.10 -9.36 -14.81
C PRO A 82 2.88 -10.28 -14.95
N GLU A 83 2.63 -10.88 -16.12
CA GLU A 83 1.37 -11.54 -16.53
C GLU A 83 0.80 -12.53 -15.51
N ASN A 84 1.67 -13.34 -14.89
CA ASN A 84 1.27 -14.40 -13.97
C ASN A 84 1.73 -14.15 -12.51
N LEU A 85 2.07 -12.90 -12.17
CA LEU A 85 2.64 -12.55 -10.87
C LEU A 85 1.70 -11.65 -10.06
N TYR A 86 0.54 -12.20 -9.74
CA TYR A 86 -0.52 -11.55 -8.96
C TYR A 86 -0.86 -12.36 -7.71
N ILE A 87 -1.52 -11.70 -6.76
CA ILE A 87 -2.08 -12.38 -5.60
C ILE A 87 -3.30 -13.17 -6.06
N ASN A 88 -3.38 -14.46 -5.73
CA ASN A 88 -4.57 -15.27 -5.96
C ASN A 88 -5.59 -15.12 -4.83
N SER A 89 -5.11 -15.11 -3.58
CA SER A 89 -5.96 -15.06 -2.40
C SER A 89 -5.38 -14.20 -1.28
N LEU A 90 -6.25 -13.50 -0.57
CA LEU A 90 -5.98 -12.77 0.67
C LEU A 90 -6.74 -13.46 1.81
N VAL A 91 -6.01 -14.12 2.71
CA VAL A 91 -6.60 -14.79 3.87
C VAL A 91 -6.63 -13.82 5.05
N ILE A 92 -7.79 -13.67 5.69
CA ILE A 92 -8.01 -12.73 6.81
C ILE A 92 -8.76 -13.48 7.93
N PRO A 93 -8.44 -13.25 9.22
CA PRO A 93 -9.26 -13.78 10.30
C PRO A 93 -10.73 -13.41 10.14
N LYS A 94 -11.64 -14.38 10.32
CA LYS A 94 -13.08 -14.19 10.13
C LYS A 94 -13.62 -13.04 11.00
N SER A 95 -13.10 -12.90 12.22
CA SER A 95 -13.41 -11.81 13.15
C SER A 95 -13.00 -10.41 12.65
N GLN A 96 -12.16 -10.35 11.61
CA GLN A 96 -11.67 -9.12 10.98
C GLN A 96 -12.12 -8.95 9.54
N MET A 97 -12.98 -9.84 9.05
CA MET A 97 -13.51 -9.76 7.71
C MET A 97 -14.82 -8.97 7.73
N CYS A 98 -14.81 -7.83 7.04
CA CYS A 98 -16.02 -7.09 6.68
C CYS A 98 -16.18 -7.19 5.17
N GLU A 99 -17.15 -7.98 4.71
CA GLU A 99 -17.32 -8.31 3.29
C GLU A 99 -17.56 -7.06 2.44
N SER A 100 -18.48 -6.18 2.87
CA SER A 100 -18.75 -4.92 2.18
C SER A 100 -17.51 -4.02 2.09
N ALA A 101 -16.66 -4.01 3.12
CA ALA A 101 -15.40 -3.29 3.10
C ALA A 101 -14.40 -3.89 2.09
N CYS A 102 -14.34 -5.22 2.00
CA CYS A 102 -13.49 -5.93 1.05
C CYS A 102 -13.94 -5.69 -0.39
N ILE A 103 -15.24 -5.83 -0.67
CA ILE A 103 -15.85 -5.53 -1.97
C ILE A 103 -15.54 -4.08 -2.36
N ARG A 104 -15.77 -3.13 -1.47
CA ARG A 104 -15.50 -1.72 -1.74
C ARG A 104 -14.00 -1.47 -2.00
N ALA A 105 -13.11 -2.13 -1.27
CA ALA A 105 -11.67 -1.90 -1.37
C ALA A 105 -11.02 -2.53 -2.61
N PHE A 106 -11.44 -3.73 -3.02
CA PHE A 106 -10.70 -4.60 -3.94
C PHE A 106 -11.46 -5.03 -5.20
N SER A 107 -12.75 -4.68 -5.32
CA SER A 107 -13.57 -5.10 -6.48
C SER A 107 -13.88 -3.96 -7.45
N VAL A 108 -14.22 -4.36 -8.69
CA VAL A 108 -14.76 -3.48 -9.74
C VAL A 108 -16.20 -3.05 -9.48
N SER A 109 -16.85 -3.55 -8.42
CA SER A 109 -18.13 -3.01 -7.93
C SER A 109 -17.91 -1.97 -6.82
N GLY A 110 -16.65 -1.80 -6.38
CA GLY A 110 -16.24 -0.85 -5.36
C GLY A 110 -15.51 0.35 -5.95
N ARG A 111 -14.43 0.77 -5.28
CA ARG A 111 -13.61 1.94 -5.68
C ARG A 111 -12.98 1.81 -7.06
N LEU A 112 -12.84 0.58 -7.58
CA LEU A 112 -12.28 0.32 -8.90
C LEU A 112 -13.33 0.29 -10.01
N ALA A 113 -14.60 0.58 -9.71
CA ALA A 113 -15.69 0.61 -10.70
C ALA A 113 -15.41 1.47 -11.95
N PRO A 114 -14.72 2.64 -11.85
CA PRO A 114 -14.36 3.41 -13.04
C PRO A 114 -13.42 2.67 -14.01
N LEU A 115 -12.74 1.60 -13.57
CA LEU A 115 -11.91 0.75 -14.43
C LEU A 115 -12.71 -0.39 -15.08
N LYS A 116 -13.97 -0.63 -14.71
CA LYS A 116 -14.74 -1.82 -15.13
C LYS A 116 -14.69 -2.05 -16.64
N ASN A 117 -14.96 -1.01 -17.45
CA ASN A 117 -14.93 -1.14 -18.91
C ASN A 117 -13.51 -1.41 -19.43
N LYS A 118 -12.50 -0.74 -18.86
CA LYS A 118 -11.09 -0.94 -19.22
C LYS A 118 -10.54 -2.33 -18.84
N ILE A 119 -11.21 -3.03 -17.94
CA ILE A 119 -10.81 -4.36 -17.45
C ILE A 119 -11.45 -5.45 -18.32
N ILE A 120 -12.69 -5.24 -18.76
CA ILE A 120 -13.48 -6.25 -19.48
C ILE A 120 -12.96 -6.48 -20.91
N ASP A 121 -12.41 -5.45 -21.55
CA ASP A 121 -12.16 -5.49 -22.99
C ASP A 121 -10.91 -6.28 -23.41
N LYS A 122 -9.87 -6.37 -22.57
CA LYS A 122 -8.64 -7.18 -22.77
C LYS A 122 -7.58 -6.91 -21.68
N PRO A 123 -6.57 -7.80 -21.53
CA PRO A 123 -5.34 -7.48 -20.83
C PRO A 123 -4.70 -6.18 -21.36
N TRP A 124 -4.07 -5.43 -20.47
CA TRP A 124 -3.35 -4.21 -20.82
C TRP A 124 -1.98 -4.53 -21.41
N ILE A 125 -1.43 -3.56 -22.15
CA ILE A 125 -0.11 -3.68 -22.80
C ILE A 125 0.97 -3.95 -21.74
N GLY A 126 1.93 -4.81 -22.08
CA GLY A 126 3.07 -5.15 -21.22
C GLY A 126 2.79 -6.24 -20.20
N GLY A 127 1.82 -7.13 -20.47
CA GLY A 127 1.46 -8.26 -19.61
C GLY A 127 0.71 -7.85 -18.33
N TYR A 128 0.17 -6.64 -18.28
CA TYR A 128 -0.56 -6.17 -17.11
C TYR A 128 -2.05 -6.42 -17.25
N GLN A 129 -2.72 -6.63 -16.12
CA GLN A 129 -4.17 -6.79 -16.09
C GLN A 129 -4.70 -6.43 -14.71
N PHE A 130 -6.01 -6.26 -14.60
CA PHE A 130 -6.67 -6.36 -13.30
C PHE A 130 -6.87 -7.84 -12.95
N SER A 131 -6.14 -8.30 -11.93
CA SER A 131 -6.31 -9.61 -11.33
C SER A 131 -7.07 -9.47 -10.01
N PRO A 132 -8.37 -9.83 -9.95
CA PRO A 132 -9.05 -9.96 -8.67
C PRO A 132 -8.39 -11.07 -7.84
N PHE A 133 -8.49 -10.98 -6.52
CA PHE A 133 -8.11 -12.06 -5.62
C PHE A 133 -9.29 -12.45 -4.73
N LEU A 134 -9.31 -13.70 -4.30
CA LEU A 134 -10.29 -14.20 -3.36
C LEU A 134 -9.97 -13.70 -1.96
N VAL A 135 -10.95 -13.13 -1.25
CA VAL A 135 -10.80 -12.83 0.17
C VAL A 135 -11.39 -14.00 0.96
N LEU A 136 -10.53 -14.75 1.64
CA LEU A 136 -10.91 -15.98 2.32
C LEU A 136 -10.86 -15.78 3.84
N PRO A 137 -11.93 -16.15 4.58
CA PRO A 137 -11.90 -16.12 6.02
C PRO A 137 -11.07 -17.30 6.57
N THR A 138 -10.42 -17.10 7.70
CA THR A 138 -9.84 -18.18 8.52
C THR A 138 -10.31 -18.07 9.97
N SER A 139 -10.45 -19.21 10.65
CA SER A 139 -10.70 -19.27 12.10
C SER A 139 -9.42 -19.07 12.92
N LEU A 140 -8.25 -19.07 12.28
CA LEU A 140 -6.97 -18.84 12.95
C LEU A 140 -6.85 -17.39 13.42
N GLU A 141 -6.51 -17.23 14.70
CA GLU A 141 -6.20 -15.95 15.34
C GLU A 141 -4.73 -15.94 15.78
N PHE A 142 -4.11 -14.76 15.71
CA PHE A 142 -2.74 -14.61 16.19
C PHE A 142 -2.69 -14.62 17.71
N ALA A 143 -1.64 -15.22 18.26
CA ALA A 143 -1.38 -15.31 19.70
C ALA A 143 -1.26 -13.94 20.42
N PHE A 144 -1.07 -12.84 19.68
CA PHE A 144 -1.01 -11.48 20.22
C PHE A 144 -2.06 -10.56 19.56
N SER A 145 -3.18 -11.16 19.13
CA SER A 145 -4.31 -10.44 18.58
C SER A 145 -4.98 -9.59 19.66
N ARG A 146 -5.40 -8.36 19.32
CA ARG A 146 -6.11 -7.44 20.24
C ARG A 146 -7.45 -7.96 20.78
N ARG A 147 -7.91 -9.13 20.32
CA ARG A 147 -9.20 -9.74 20.66
C ARG A 147 -9.06 -10.94 21.61
N GLN A 148 -7.88 -11.15 22.17
CA GLN A 148 -7.71 -12.17 23.19
C GLN A 148 -8.19 -11.65 24.55
N GLU A 149 -8.78 -12.55 25.35
CA GLU A 149 -9.03 -12.29 26.76
C GLU A 149 -7.67 -12.24 27.48
N LEU A 150 -7.31 -11.07 27.98
CA LEU A 150 -6.10 -10.89 28.77
C LEU A 150 -6.41 -11.35 30.21
N LEU A 151 -5.70 -12.39 30.66
CA LEU A 151 -5.87 -13.00 32.00
C LEU A 151 -5.44 -12.07 33.16
N SER A 152 -4.94 -10.87 32.87
CA SER A 152 -4.49 -9.86 33.84
C SER A 152 -4.55 -8.46 33.25
N SER A 153 -4.43 -7.43 34.09
CA SER A 153 -4.54 -5.97 33.80
C SER A 153 -3.58 -5.38 32.75
N GLY A 154 -2.93 -6.21 31.93
CA GLY A 154 -2.07 -5.78 30.85
C GLY A 154 -2.84 -5.18 29.67
N SER A 155 -2.13 -4.40 28.85
CA SER A 155 -2.66 -3.90 27.58
C SER A 155 -1.79 -4.37 26.41
N LEU A 156 -2.43 -4.73 25.30
CA LEU A 156 -1.72 -5.12 24.08
C LEU A 156 -1.30 -3.87 23.30
N VAL A 157 0.01 -3.66 23.21
CA VAL A 157 0.61 -2.57 22.44
C VAL A 157 1.24 -3.09 21.14
N PRO A 158 1.07 -2.41 19.99
CA PRO A 158 1.78 -2.76 18.77
C PRO A 158 3.29 -2.69 18.98
N SER A 159 4.02 -3.70 18.52
CA SER A 159 5.48 -3.69 18.52
C SER A 159 6.01 -2.64 17.52
N ASN A 160 7.11 -1.97 17.89
CA ASN A 160 7.91 -1.15 16.99
C ASN A 160 8.84 -1.97 16.08
N LEU A 161 8.87 -3.29 16.27
CA LEU A 161 9.63 -4.24 15.48
C LEU A 161 8.80 -4.72 14.28
N ALA A 162 9.46 -4.88 13.13
CA ALA A 162 8.90 -5.58 11.98
C ALA A 162 9.92 -6.57 11.46
N SER A 163 9.63 -7.86 11.52
CA SER A 163 10.54 -8.91 11.07
C SER A 163 10.10 -9.50 9.73
N PHE A 164 11.07 -9.97 8.95
CA PHE A 164 10.84 -10.73 7.73
C PHE A 164 11.74 -11.96 7.73
N SER A 165 11.26 -13.01 7.07
CA SER A 165 12.03 -14.23 6.83
C SER A 165 11.70 -14.75 5.43
N THR A 166 12.73 -15.21 4.74
CA THR A 166 12.74 -15.85 3.44
C THR A 166 13.68 -17.04 3.54
N ILE A 167 13.67 -17.93 2.55
CA ILE A 167 14.56 -19.11 2.52
C ILE A 167 16.04 -18.69 2.68
N ASN A 168 16.43 -17.56 2.11
CA ASN A 168 17.83 -17.13 2.04
C ASN A 168 18.20 -15.99 3.01
N SER A 169 17.22 -15.39 3.69
CA SER A 169 17.48 -14.23 4.53
C SER A 169 16.39 -14.01 5.56
N SER A 170 16.78 -13.52 6.73
CA SER A 170 15.86 -12.99 7.72
C SER A 170 16.40 -11.67 8.26
N GLY A 171 15.52 -10.87 8.85
CA GLY A 171 15.91 -9.60 9.43
C GLY A 171 14.80 -8.95 10.22
N THR A 172 15.19 -8.05 11.11
CA THR A 172 14.28 -7.26 11.92
C THR A 172 14.50 -5.78 11.64
N LEU A 173 13.42 -5.05 11.42
CA LEU A 173 13.40 -3.61 11.27
C LEU A 173 12.97 -2.98 12.60
N ILE A 174 13.68 -1.95 13.03
CA ILE A 174 13.33 -1.12 14.19
C ILE A 174 13.16 0.30 13.69
N GLY A 175 11.94 0.85 13.80
CA GLY A 175 11.63 2.18 13.25
C GLY A 175 11.86 2.27 11.74
N GLY A 176 11.71 1.15 11.02
CA GLY A 176 11.92 1.09 9.56
C GLY A 176 13.37 0.92 9.10
N THR A 177 14.34 0.81 10.02
CA THR A 177 15.76 0.54 9.69
C THR A 177 16.12 -0.90 10.03
N LEU A 178 16.87 -1.58 9.16
CA LEU A 178 17.36 -2.93 9.44
C LEU A 178 18.29 -2.92 10.66
N GLN A 179 18.00 -3.78 11.63
CA GLN A 179 18.80 -3.93 12.84
C GLN A 179 20.27 -4.23 12.48
N GLY A 180 21.19 -3.55 13.18
CA GLY A 180 22.62 -3.59 12.87
C GLY A 180 23.06 -2.57 11.81
N ARG A 181 22.14 -1.81 11.20
CA ARG A 181 22.48 -0.72 10.28
C ARG A 181 22.20 0.65 10.88
N LYS A 182 23.01 1.64 10.46
CA LYS A 182 22.84 3.03 10.88
C LYS A 182 21.53 3.59 10.30
N GLN A 183 20.69 4.12 11.19
CA GLN A 183 19.47 4.83 10.79
C GLN A 183 19.82 5.98 9.84
N PHE A 184 18.97 6.22 8.84
CA PHE A 184 19.14 7.27 7.82
C PHE A 184 20.35 7.11 6.89
N SER A 185 21.11 6.01 6.98
CA SER A 185 22.10 5.66 5.96
C SER A 185 21.41 5.04 4.74
N SER A 186 21.91 5.32 3.53
CA SER A 186 21.51 4.62 2.30
C SER A 186 21.78 3.10 2.35
N LYS A 187 22.61 2.65 3.30
CA LYS A 187 22.82 1.22 3.59
C LYS A 187 21.75 0.67 4.53
N GLY A 188 21.02 1.49 5.30
CA GLY A 188 20.02 1.08 6.30
C GLY A 188 18.76 0.39 5.77
N TYR A 189 18.48 0.50 4.48
CA TYR A 189 17.33 -0.11 3.81
C TYR A 189 17.66 -1.51 3.27
N VAL A 190 16.70 -2.44 3.30
CA VAL A 190 16.85 -3.76 2.66
C VAL A 190 17.04 -3.55 1.16
N ARG A 191 18.22 -3.90 0.64
CA ARG A 191 18.54 -3.83 -0.79
C ARG A 191 18.26 -5.19 -1.41
N ASN A 192 17.52 -5.21 -2.52
CA ASN A 192 17.50 -6.34 -3.42
C ASN A 192 18.60 -6.10 -4.47
N THR A 193 19.79 -6.60 -4.22
CA THR A 193 20.95 -6.51 -5.11
C THR A 193 20.82 -7.54 -6.22
N SER A 194 20.31 -7.15 -7.40
CA SER A 194 20.35 -8.02 -8.59
C SER A 194 20.27 -7.28 -9.95
N THR A 195 20.38 -5.95 -10.01
CA THR A 195 20.20 -5.21 -11.27
C THR A 195 21.39 -4.35 -11.67
N GLU A 196 22.62 -4.76 -11.34
CA GLU A 196 23.82 -3.93 -11.54
C GLU A 196 24.26 -3.82 -13.02
N ASN A 197 23.77 -4.68 -13.93
CA ASN A 197 24.32 -4.75 -15.31
C ASN A 197 23.33 -4.55 -16.46
N LEU A 198 22.03 -4.38 -16.22
CA LEU A 198 21.01 -4.48 -17.30
C LEU A 198 20.50 -3.15 -17.84
N LEU A 199 20.82 -2.03 -17.20
CA LEU A 199 20.30 -0.71 -17.57
C LEU A 199 21.38 0.34 -17.36
N ASN A 200 21.63 1.19 -18.36
CA ASN A 200 22.50 2.38 -18.29
C ASN A 200 21.93 3.49 -17.37
N ALA A 201 21.17 3.12 -16.33
CA ALA A 201 20.58 4.04 -15.38
C ALA A 201 21.55 4.27 -14.22
N ALA A 202 21.93 5.53 -13.99
CA ALA A 202 22.82 5.90 -12.90
C ALA A 202 22.11 5.76 -11.54
N THR A 203 20.81 6.07 -11.47
CA THR A 203 20.02 6.04 -10.23
C THR A 203 18.78 5.15 -10.32
N TYR A 204 18.23 4.77 -9.16
CA TYR A 204 16.96 4.05 -9.11
C TYR A 204 15.78 4.87 -9.63
N PHE A 205 15.84 6.19 -9.50
CA PHE A 205 14.88 7.12 -10.11
C PHE A 205 14.90 7.01 -11.63
N GLU A 206 16.07 7.11 -12.25
CA GLU A 206 16.24 6.98 -13.71
C GLU A 206 15.77 5.61 -14.22
N LEU A 207 16.12 4.54 -13.49
CA LEU A 207 15.63 3.19 -13.81
C LEU A 207 14.11 3.14 -13.85
N LYS A 208 13.43 3.84 -12.93
CA LYS A 208 11.96 3.92 -12.93
C LYS A 208 11.38 4.72 -14.09
N GLN A 209 12.17 5.58 -14.73
CA GLN A 209 11.75 6.38 -15.90
C GLN A 209 12.04 5.70 -17.25
N CYS A 210 12.79 4.60 -17.29
CA CYS A 210 13.12 3.92 -18.56
C CYS A 210 11.88 3.50 -19.38
N ASP A 211 12.04 3.36 -20.69
CA ASP A 211 10.95 3.07 -21.63
C ASP A 211 10.29 1.72 -21.38
N SER A 212 11.06 0.72 -20.94
CA SER A 212 10.54 -0.62 -20.57
C SER A 212 9.46 -0.56 -19.49
N LEU A 213 9.38 0.53 -18.71
CA LEU A 213 8.39 0.74 -17.66
C LEU A 213 7.26 1.71 -18.05
N ILE A 214 7.17 2.16 -19.30
CA ILE A 214 6.14 3.11 -19.74
C ILE A 214 4.72 2.61 -19.46
N ASN A 215 4.43 1.35 -19.79
CA ASN A 215 3.13 0.72 -19.55
C ASN A 215 2.81 0.63 -18.06
N ARG A 216 3.81 0.23 -17.25
CA ARG A 216 3.67 0.18 -15.79
C ARG A 216 3.33 1.54 -15.19
N ARG A 217 4.00 2.61 -15.66
CA ARG A 217 3.74 3.98 -15.21
C ARG A 217 2.34 4.45 -15.61
N ALA A 218 1.92 4.21 -16.84
CA ALA A 218 0.59 4.55 -17.33
C ALA A 218 -0.51 3.87 -16.50
N ILE A 219 -0.36 2.56 -16.21
CA ILE A 219 -1.32 1.82 -15.39
C ILE A 219 -1.32 2.34 -13.95
N LYS A 220 -0.16 2.63 -13.36
CA LYS A 220 -0.10 3.25 -12.03
C LYS A 220 -0.84 4.58 -12.00
N SER A 221 -0.60 5.47 -12.96
CA SER A 221 -1.28 6.78 -13.02
C SER A 221 -2.79 6.60 -13.14
N MET A 222 -3.26 5.74 -14.06
CA MET A 222 -4.67 5.43 -14.23
C MET A 222 -5.33 4.92 -12.93
N VAL A 223 -4.73 3.92 -12.29
CA VAL A 223 -5.29 3.31 -11.07
C VAL A 223 -5.27 4.29 -9.90
N ARG A 224 -4.22 5.10 -9.77
CA ARG A 224 -4.13 6.18 -8.77
C ARG A 224 -5.20 7.23 -8.98
N GLY A 225 -5.45 7.60 -10.24
CA GLY A 225 -6.55 8.48 -10.64
C GLY A 225 -7.89 7.97 -10.12
N VAL A 226 -8.17 6.70 -10.37
CA VAL A 226 -9.42 6.07 -9.92
C VAL A 226 -9.52 5.99 -8.39
N LEU A 227 -8.47 5.50 -7.72
CA LEU A 227 -8.46 5.38 -6.26
C LEU A 227 -8.57 6.75 -5.57
N GLY A 228 -8.09 7.81 -6.23
CA GLY A 228 -8.16 9.17 -5.71
C GLY A 228 -9.53 9.84 -5.81
N GLY A 229 -10.52 9.20 -6.44
CA GLY A 229 -11.87 9.73 -6.59
C GLY A 229 -11.87 11.12 -7.23
N ASN A 230 -12.58 12.07 -6.63
CA ASN A 230 -12.73 13.44 -7.15
C ASN A 230 -11.41 14.22 -7.27
N LEU A 231 -10.38 13.81 -6.51
CA LEU A 231 -9.06 14.44 -6.56
C LEU A 231 -8.14 13.80 -7.61
N GLY A 232 -8.58 12.73 -8.26
CA GLY A 232 -7.78 11.99 -9.22
C GLY A 232 -6.41 11.60 -8.65
N GLU A 233 -5.38 11.67 -9.48
CA GLU A 233 -4.02 11.28 -9.07
C GLU A 233 -3.45 12.19 -7.95
N ARG A 234 -3.99 13.40 -7.75
CA ARG A 234 -3.54 14.33 -6.70
C ARG A 234 -3.75 13.78 -5.30
N ALA A 235 -4.74 12.89 -5.10
CA ALA A 235 -4.91 12.19 -3.81
C ALA A 235 -3.81 11.14 -3.55
N TRP A 236 -3.20 10.61 -4.60
CA TRP A 236 -2.07 9.71 -4.48
C TRP A 236 -0.75 10.49 -4.45
N VAL A 237 -0.50 11.22 -3.35
CA VAL A 237 0.80 11.89 -3.15
C VAL A 237 1.91 10.85 -3.02
N PRO A 238 2.91 10.81 -3.93
CA PRO A 238 4.07 9.92 -3.81
C PRO A 238 5.05 10.46 -2.76
N ASN A 239 5.88 9.58 -2.18
CA ASN A 239 7.05 10.03 -1.44
C ASN A 239 8.07 10.58 -2.45
N PHE A 240 8.57 11.78 -2.21
CA PHE A 240 9.71 12.35 -2.94
C PHE A 240 10.98 12.19 -2.10
N GLY A 241 12.12 11.98 -2.76
CA GLY A 241 13.38 11.66 -2.10
C GLY A 241 13.49 10.18 -1.72
N GLY A 242 14.70 9.62 -1.85
CA GLY A 242 14.99 8.21 -1.57
C GLY A 242 15.07 7.30 -2.80
N GLU A 243 15.01 7.85 -4.01
CA GLU A 243 15.23 7.12 -5.28
C GLU A 243 16.53 7.56 -6.00
N GLU A 244 17.20 8.60 -5.51
CA GLU A 244 18.45 9.13 -6.08
C GLU A 244 19.71 8.31 -5.72
N TRP A 245 19.55 7.13 -5.13
CA TRP A 245 20.70 6.30 -4.80
C TRP A 245 21.26 5.62 -6.06
N PRO A 246 22.59 5.54 -6.18
CA PRO A 246 23.23 5.02 -7.38
C PRO A 246 23.04 3.50 -7.51
N LEU A 247 22.84 3.03 -8.73
CA LEU A 247 22.76 1.59 -9.03
C LEU A 247 24.12 0.95 -9.26
N HIS A 248 25.13 1.75 -9.58
CA HIS A 248 26.51 1.29 -9.68
C HIS A 248 27.22 1.41 -8.33
N CYS A 249 27.78 0.31 -7.85
CA CYS A 249 28.78 0.37 -6.78
C CYS A 249 30.12 0.79 -7.39
N SER A 250 30.62 1.99 -7.06
CA SER A 250 32.05 2.27 -7.23
C SER A 250 32.79 1.35 -6.25
N PHE A 251 33.50 0.36 -6.80
CA PHE A 251 34.49 -0.42 -6.05
C PHE A 251 35.77 0.39 -5.86
#